data_AF-A0A843UJC9-F1
#
_entry.id   AF-A0A843UJC9-F1
#
_cell.length_a   1.000
_cell.length_b   1.000
_cell.length_c   1.000
_cell.angle_alpha   90.00
_cell.angle_beta   90.00
_cell.angle_gamma   90.00
#
_symmetry.space_group_name_H-M   'P 1'
#
loop_
_entity.id
_entity.type
_entity.pdbx_description
1 polymer ?
#
loop_
_entity_poly.entity_id
_entity_poly.type
_entity_poly.pdbx_seq_one_letter_code
_entity_poly.pdbx_strand_id
1 'polypeptide(L)'
;MHTQAQTAAALQAQVQVQERADVWWSSVLRTQFADGAMEVAWAEFVRLFRAKYILEHVQDRMEQEFLTLTQGSMSVLEYEARFA
;
A
#
# COMPACT_ATOMS: atom_id res chain seq x y z
N MET A 1 15.71 24.79 16.07
CA MET A 1 15.85 24.99 14.61
C MET A 1 15.75 23.68 13.80
N HIS A 2 15.27 22.55 14.37
CA HIS A 2 15.21 21.25 13.67
C HIS A 2 13.91 20.96 12.90
N THR A 3 12.88 21.81 13.02
CA THR A 3 11.52 21.47 12.61
C THR A 3 11.20 21.75 11.14
N GLN A 4 11.84 22.74 10.51
CA GLN A 4 11.50 23.18 9.14
C GLN A 4 12.17 22.33 8.05
N ALA A 5 13.35 21.78 8.32
CA ALA A 5 14.04 20.90 7.37
C ALA A 5 13.38 19.51 7.29
N GLN A 6 12.85 19.00 8.42
CA GLN A 6 12.14 17.73 8.45
C GLN A 6 10.78 17.79 7.75
N THR A 7 10.05 18.91 7.88
CA THR A 7 8.75 19.07 7.18
C THR A 7 8.93 19.19 5.68
N ALA A 8 9.95 19.91 5.21
CA ALA A 8 10.28 19.99 3.78
C ALA A 8 10.69 18.62 3.21
N ALA A 9 11.52 17.86 3.94
CA ALA A 9 11.92 16.52 3.52
C ALA A 9 10.74 15.53 3.49
N ALA A 10 9.82 15.61 4.44
CA ALA A 10 8.62 14.76 4.47
C ALA A 10 7.67 15.05 3.28
N LEU A 11 7.43 16.33 2.97
CA LEU A 11 6.66 16.74 1.80
C LEU A 11 7.30 16.24 0.50
N GLN A 12 8.62 16.35 0.40
CA GLN A 12 9.36 15.90 -0.78
C GLN A 12 9.31 14.38 -0.94
N ALA A 13 9.43 13.63 0.15
CA ALA A 13 9.28 12.17 0.13
C ALA A 13 7.87 11.75 -0.31
N GLN A 14 6.82 12.44 0.17
CA GLN A 14 5.44 12.16 -0.21
C GLN A 14 5.20 12.40 -1.72
N VAL A 15 5.66 13.53 -2.25
CA VAL A 15 5.56 13.85 -3.68
C VAL A 15 6.29 12.81 -4.53
N GLN A 16 7.50 12.41 -4.12
CA GLN A 16 8.27 11.39 -4.86
C GLN A 16 7.57 10.03 -4.93
N VAL A 17 6.84 9.64 -3.88
CA VAL A 17 6.09 8.38 -3.88
C VAL A 17 4.92 8.46 -4.85
N GLN A 18 4.19 9.58 -4.87
CA GLN A 18 3.09 9.82 -5.82
C GLN A 18 3.58 9.78 -7.27
N GLU A 19 4.62 10.55 -7.59
CA GLU A 19 5.20 10.60 -8.94
C GLU A 19 5.65 9.21 -9.42
N ARG A 20 6.29 8.43 -8.54
CA ARG A 20 6.74 7.07 -8.87
C ARG A 20 5.57 6.12 -9.12
N ALA A 21 4.48 6.24 -8.37
CA ALA A 21 3.27 5.45 -8.59
C ALA A 21 2.60 5.79 -9.92
N ASP A 22 2.49 7.07 -10.25
CA ASP A 22 1.88 7.55 -11.49
C ASP A 22 2.66 7.11 -12.74
N VAL A 23 3.99 7.21 -12.68
CA VAL A 23 4.87 6.76 -13.77
C VAL A 23 4.76 5.26 -13.98
N TRP A 24 4.77 4.48 -12.89
CA TRP A 24 4.61 3.03 -12.96
C TRP A 24 3.26 2.65 -13.57
N TRP A 25 2.16 3.20 -13.05
CA TRP A 25 0.83 2.84 -13.50
C TRP A 25 0.60 3.22 -14.98
N SER A 26 1.05 4.41 -15.39
CA SER A 26 1.02 4.83 -16.79
C SER A 26 1.81 3.89 -17.71
N SER A 27 2.94 3.35 -17.24
CA SER A 27 3.73 2.38 -18.00
C SER A 27 3.02 1.03 -18.13
N VAL A 28 2.41 0.54 -17.04
CA VAL A 28 1.62 -0.69 -17.03
C VAL A 28 0.44 -0.58 -18.00
N LEU A 29 -0.31 0.53 -17.95
CA LEU A 29 -1.42 0.79 -18.86
C LEU A 29 -0.96 0.73 -20.33
N ARG A 30 0.15 1.37 -20.69
CA ARG A 30 0.65 1.36 -22.08
C ARG A 30 1.18 0.02 -22.56
N THR A 31 1.73 -0.80 -21.66
CA THR A 31 2.48 -2.02 -22.04
C THR A 31 1.67 -3.30 -21.94
N GLN A 32 0.72 -3.38 -20.99
CA GLN A 32 -0.05 -4.59 -20.73
C GLN A 32 -1.51 -4.48 -21.19
N PHE A 33 -2.02 -3.26 -21.41
CA PHE A 33 -3.39 -3.03 -21.85
C PHE A 33 -3.40 -2.30 -23.19
N ALA A 34 -3.81 -2.99 -24.26
CA ALA A 34 -3.87 -2.39 -25.60
C ALA A 34 -4.74 -1.11 -25.61
N ASP A 35 -4.29 -0.09 -26.34
CA ASP A 35 -4.93 1.22 -26.53
C ASP A 35 -5.42 1.92 -25.26
N GLY A 36 -4.75 1.68 -24.12
CA GLY A 36 -5.05 2.35 -22.86
C GLY A 36 -6.44 1.98 -22.36
N ALA A 37 -6.69 0.66 -22.18
CA ALA A 37 -7.95 0.12 -21.70
C ALA A 37 -8.63 1.06 -20.70
N MET A 38 -9.71 1.71 -21.15
CA MET A 38 -10.49 2.67 -20.37
C MET A 38 -11.03 2.06 -19.06
N GLU A 39 -11.08 0.72 -18.99
CA GLU A 39 -11.57 -0.03 -17.84
C GLU A 39 -10.61 -1.18 -17.52
N VAL A 40 -9.63 -0.93 -16.66
CA VAL A 40 -8.91 -2.02 -15.98
C VAL A 40 -9.78 -2.50 -14.82
N ALA A 41 -10.14 -3.78 -14.81
CA ALA A 41 -10.85 -4.37 -13.69
C ALA A 41 -10.09 -4.13 -12.38
N TRP A 42 -10.77 -3.70 -11.32
CA TRP A 42 -10.14 -3.37 -10.04
C TRP A 42 -9.28 -4.53 -9.50
N ALA A 43 -9.73 -5.77 -9.66
CA ALA A 43 -8.97 -6.96 -9.27
C ALA A 43 -7.59 -7.04 -9.95
N GLU A 44 -7.50 -6.61 -11.22
CA GLU A 44 -6.26 -6.66 -11.98
C GLU A 44 -5.30 -5.53 -11.56
N PHE A 45 -5.82 -4.34 -11.30
CA PHE A 45 -5.04 -3.28 -10.65
C PHE A 45 -4.45 -3.77 -9.33
N VAL A 46 -5.27 -4.36 -8.45
CA VAL A 46 -4.83 -4.85 -7.14
C VAL A 46 -3.74 -5.93 -7.30
N ARG A 47 -3.90 -6.86 -8.25
CA ARG A 47 -2.92 -7.90 -8.54
C ARG A 47 -1.55 -7.30 -8.92
N LEU A 48 -1.55 -6.36 -9.87
CA LEU A 48 -0.32 -5.70 -10.37
C LEU A 48 0.31 -4.80 -9.30
N PHE A 49 -0.51 -4.08 -8.55
CA PHE A 49 -0.06 -3.23 -7.45
C PHE A 49 0.64 -4.05 -6.37
N ARG A 50 0.01 -5.15 -5.92
CA ARG A 50 0.60 -6.04 -4.92
C ARG A 50 1.92 -6.63 -5.41
N ALA A 51 1.97 -7.11 -6.65
CA ALA A 51 3.20 -7.64 -7.24
C ALA A 51 4.35 -6.62 -7.28
N LYS A 52 4.03 -5.33 -7.49
CA LYS A 52 5.05 -4.26 -7.58
C LYS A 52 5.53 -3.75 -6.22
N TYR A 53 4.62 -3.60 -5.25
CA TYR A 53 4.89 -2.87 -4.01
C TYR A 53 4.90 -3.75 -2.76
N ILE A 54 4.29 -4.94 -2.81
CA ILE A 54 4.24 -5.87 -1.68
C ILE A 54 5.04 -7.11 -2.06
N LEU A 55 6.29 -7.14 -1.56
CA LEU A 55 7.18 -8.28 -1.76
C LEU A 55 6.52 -9.56 -1.23
N GLU A 56 6.70 -10.67 -1.95
CA GLU A 56 6.08 -11.96 -1.63
C GLU A 56 6.34 -12.38 -0.17
N HIS A 57 7.60 -12.29 0.28
CA HIS A 57 7.95 -12.59 1.67
C HIS A 57 7.26 -11.70 2.72
N VAL A 58 6.85 -10.48 2.36
CA VAL A 58 6.05 -9.62 3.25
C VAL A 58 4.63 -10.14 3.32
N GLN A 59 4.07 -10.61 2.21
CA GLN A 59 2.75 -11.25 2.18
C GLN A 59 2.75 -12.53 3.01
N ASP A 60 3.74 -13.39 2.81
CA ASP A 60 3.90 -14.64 3.59
C ASP A 60 4.01 -14.36 5.08
N ARG A 61 4.81 -13.35 5.47
CA ARG A 61 4.95 -12.95 6.87
C ARG A 61 3.63 -12.42 7.43
N MET A 62 2.91 -11.58 6.69
CA MET A 62 1.60 -11.06 7.13
C MET A 62 0.57 -12.18 7.27
N GLU A 63 0.61 -13.18 6.38
CA GLU A 63 -0.24 -14.37 6.48
C GLU A 63 0.09 -15.17 7.75
N GLN A 64 1.38 -15.41 8.02
CA GLN A 64 1.80 -16.08 9.25
C GLN A 64 1.42 -15.31 10.52
N GLU A 65 1.61 -13.99 10.53
CA GLU A 65 1.20 -13.12 11.64
C GLU A 65 -0.31 -13.20 11.86
N PHE A 66 -1.10 -13.21 10.77
CA PHE A 66 -2.55 -13.35 10.86
C PHE A 66 -3.00 -14.73 11.37
N LEU A 67 -2.39 -15.81 10.86
CA LEU A 67 -2.71 -17.17 11.29
C LEU A 67 -2.33 -17.45 12.75
N THR A 68 -1.28 -16.79 13.24
CA THR A 68 -0.83 -16.90 14.63
C THR A 68 -1.44 -15.84 15.55
N LEU A 69 -2.32 -14.99 15.02
CA LEU A 69 -2.93 -13.90 15.77
C LEU A 69 -3.89 -14.46 16.82
N THR A 70 -3.50 -14.35 18.08
CA THR A 70 -4.38 -14.58 19.23
C THR A 70 -4.88 -13.26 19.77
N GLN A 71 -6.14 -13.23 20.23
CA GLN A 71 -6.64 -12.11 21.01
C GLN A 71 -5.69 -11.83 22.17
N GLY A 72 -5.25 -10.58 22.31
CA GLY A 72 -4.42 -10.16 23.43
C GLY A 72 -5.19 -10.18 24.75
N SER A 73 -4.70 -9.47 25.76
CA SER A 73 -5.39 -9.37 27.05
C SER A 73 -6.68 -8.55 27.02
N MET A 74 -6.95 -7.84 25.93
CA MET A 74 -8.13 -6.98 25.78
C MET A 74 -9.35 -7.79 25.35
N SER A 75 -10.49 -7.53 26.00
CA SER A 75 -11.80 -8.01 25.59
C SER A 75 -12.24 -7.39 24.27
N VAL A 76 -13.23 -8.01 23.61
CA VAL A 76 -13.80 -7.48 22.36
C VAL A 76 -14.33 -6.06 22.54
N LEU A 77 -14.98 -5.77 23.67
CA LEU A 77 -15.51 -4.44 23.99
C LEU A 77 -14.39 -3.39 24.15
N GLU A 78 -13.26 -3.77 24.75
CA GLU A 78 -12.10 -2.88 24.88
C GLU A 78 -11.40 -2.64 23.55
N TYR A 79 -11.40 -3.63 22.65
CA TYR A 79 -10.94 -3.43 21.27
C TYR A 79 -11.87 -2.50 20.50
N GLU A 80 -13.19 -2.68 20.59
CA GLU A 80 -14.18 -1.78 19.98
C GLU A 80 -14.01 -0.35 20.45
N ALA A 81 -13.90 -0.12 21.77
CA ALA A 81 -13.69 1.23 22.32
C ALA A 81 -12.38 1.89 21.87
N ARG A 82 -11.36 1.09 21.50
CA ARG A 82 -10.03 1.58 21.08
C ARG A 82 -9.93 1.90 19.59
N PHE A 83 -10.66 1.19 18.74
CA PHE A 83 -10.57 1.28 17.28
C PHE A 83 -11.84 1.82 16.60
N ALA A 84 -12.86 2.18 17.38
CA ALA A 84 -14.03 2.92 16.92
C ALA A 84 -13.70 4.33 16.40
#